data_AF-A0A8J7QKK7-F1
#
_entry.id   AF-A0A8J7QKK7-F1
#
_cell.length_a   1.000
_cell.length_b   1.000
_cell.length_c   1.000
_cell.angle_alpha   90.00
_cell.angle_beta   90.00
_cell.angle_gamma   90.00
#
_symmetry.space_group_name_H-M   'P 1'
#
loop_
_entity.id
_entity.type
_entity.pdbx_description
1 polymer ?
#
loop_
_entity_poly.entity_id
_entity_poly.type
_entity_poly.pdbx_seq_one_letter_code
_entity_poly.pdbx_strand_id
1 'polypeptide(L)' 'MLENAEDIGRQKGLRLVFMHAAVDNLAMLNFVSRNGFIFAKRLKECWGRGTGDAYLLTKEL' A
#
# COMPACT_ATOMS: atom_id res chain seq x y z
N MET A 1 14.66 0.36 2.03
CA MET A 1 13.65 0.32 3.12
C MET A 1 12.40 -0.46 2.71
N LEU A 2 11.85 -0.29 1.50
CA LEU A 2 10.77 -1.16 0.99
C LEU A 2 11.30 -2.54 0.56
N GLU A 3 12.35 -2.60 -0.27
CA GLU A 3 12.96 -3.86 -0.75
C GLU A 3 13.33 -4.79 0.40
N ASN A 4 14.00 -4.30 1.44
CA ASN A 4 14.32 -5.10 2.62
C ASN A 4 13.08 -5.71 3.31
N ALA A 5 11.96 -4.96 3.38
CA ALA A 5 10.73 -5.47 3.96
C ALA A 5 10.08 -6.54 3.08
N GLU A 6 10.15 -6.37 1.75
CA GLU A 6 9.71 -7.37 0.77
C GLU A 6 10.55 -8.65 0.87
N ASP A 7 11.87 -8.52 0.96
CA ASP A 7 12.79 -9.66 1.09
C ASP A 7 12.56 -10.43 2.39
N ILE A 8 12.35 -9.74 3.51
CA ILE A 8 11.96 -10.37 4.77
C ILE A 8 10.60 -11.09 4.60
N GLY A 9 9.67 -10.49 3.86
CA GLY A 9 8.39 -11.11 3.54
C GLY A 9 8.55 -12.41 2.75
N ARG A 10 9.36 -12.39 1.69
CA ARG A 10 9.69 -13.58 0.88
C ARG A 10 10.33 -14.67 1.72
N GLN A 11 11.31 -14.32 2.55
CA GLN A 11 11.98 -15.25 3.47
C GLN A 11 11.01 -15.91 4.46
N LYS A 12 9.95 -15.20 4.85
CA LYS A 12 8.88 -15.72 5.72
C LYS A 12 7.76 -16.44 4.96
N GLY A 13 7.89 -16.61 3.65
CA GLY A 13 6.88 -17.25 2.80
C GLY A 13 5.61 -16.42 2.59
N LEU A 14 5.66 -15.11 2.83
CA LEU A 14 4.56 -14.21 2.49
C LEU A 14 4.48 -14.09 0.96
N ARG A 15 3.26 -14.09 0.44
CA ARG A 15 2.99 -14.00 -1.01
C ARG A 15 2.53 -12.62 -1.44
N LEU A 16 2.18 -11.77 -0.49
CA LEU A 16 1.54 -10.49 -0.75
C LEU A 16 1.88 -9.50 0.35
N VAL A 17 2.18 -8.27 -0.05
CA VAL A 17 2.22 -7.11 0.82
C VAL A 17 1.09 -6.16 0.47
N PHE A 18 0.59 -5.46 1.47
CA PHE A 18 -0.43 -4.45 1.28
C PHE A 18 -0.10 -3.20 2.06
N MET A 19 -0.64 -2.07 1.62
CA MET A 19 -0.52 -0.80 2.33
C MET A 19 -1.73 0.09 2.08
N HIS A 20 -1.90 1.08 2.95
CA HIS A 20 -2.88 2.14 2.80
C HIS A 20 -2.16 3.45 2.45
N ALA A 21 -2.68 4.17 1.47
CA ALA A 21 -2.25 5.52 1.15
C ALA A 21 -3.46 6.46 1.09
N ALA A 22 -3.36 7.65 1.68
CA ALA A 22 -4.42 8.65 1.56
C ALA A 22 -4.66 8.99 0.08
N VAL A 23 -5.91 9.19 -0.31
CA VAL A 23 -6.30 9.40 -1.72
C VAL A 23 -5.72 10.68 -2.33
N ASP A 24 -5.36 11.64 -1.50
CA ASP A 24 -4.77 12.93 -1.86
C ASP A 24 -3.23 12.95 -1.75
N ASN A 25 -2.62 11.90 -1.22
CA ASN A 25 -1.16 11.79 -1.13
C ASN A 25 -0.57 11.29 -2.46
N LEU A 26 -0.58 12.17 -3.47
CA LEU A 26 -0.10 11.87 -4.82
C LEU A 26 1.37 11.40 -4.85
N ALA A 27 2.21 11.92 -3.95
CA ALA A 27 3.60 11.50 -3.84
C ALA A 27 3.71 10.01 -3.47
N MET A 28 2.93 9.56 -2.47
CA MET A 28 2.88 8.16 -2.09
C MET A 28 2.27 7.29 -3.18
N LEU A 29 1.18 7.75 -3.82
CA LEU A 29 0.54 7.00 -4.92
C LEU A 29 1.47 6.81 -6.12
N ASN A 30 2.28 7.82 -6.45
CA ASN A 30 3.30 7.69 -7.49
C ASN A 30 4.43 6.75 -7.06
N PHE A 31 4.87 6.82 -5.81
CA PHE A 31 5.90 5.92 -5.28
C PHE A 31 5.46 4.45 -5.37
N VAL A 32 4.28 4.11 -4.86
CA VAL A 32 3.79 2.72 -4.83
C VAL A 32 3.51 2.17 -6.23
N SER A 33 2.98 3.00 -7.14
CA SER A 33 2.77 2.62 -8.54
C SER A 33 4.08 2.27 -9.24
N ARG A 34 5.14 3.05 -9.01
CA ARG A 34 6.48 2.75 -9.54
C ARG A 34 7.13 1.52 -8.92
N ASN A 35 6.69 1.11 -7.73
CA ASN A 35 7.21 -0.05 -7.01
C ASN A 35 6.35 -1.31 -7.19
N GLY A 36 5.39 -1.32 -8.12
CA GLY A 36 4.63 -2.51 -8.50
C GLY A 36 3.40 -2.79 -7.64
N PHE A 37 2.97 -1.84 -6.81
CA PHE A 37 1.69 -1.96 -6.11
C PHE A 37 0.52 -1.64 -7.05
N ILE A 38 -0.54 -2.42 -6.93
CA ILE A 38 -1.79 -2.27 -7.66
C ILE A 38 -2.92 -1.83 -6.72
N PHE A 39 -3.86 -1.05 -7.24
CA PHE A 39 -5.06 -0.67 -6.52
C PHE A 39 -5.96 -1.88 -6.28
N ALA A 40 -6.34 -2.11 -5.02
CA ALA A 40 -7.28 -3.16 -4.65
C ALA A 40 -8.66 -2.59 -4.27
N LYS A 41 -8.70 -1.53 -3.45
CA LYS A 41 -9.96 -0.97 -2.96
C LYS A 41 -9.81 0.46 -2.42
N ARG A 42 -10.87 1.26 -2.48
CA ARG A 42 -11.01 2.52 -1.73
C ARG A 42 -11.68 2.28 -0.38
N LEU A 43 -11.07 2.78 0.68
CA LEU A 43 -11.53 2.71 2.06
C LEU A 43 -11.99 4.10 2.52
N LYS A 44 -13.28 4.23 2.83
CA LYS A 44 -13.85 5.50 3.29
C LYS A 44 -13.48 5.74 4.75
N GLU A 45 -13.01 6.95 5.08
CA GLU A 45 -12.67 7.34 6.46
C GLU A 45 -11.75 6.32 7.16
N CYS A 46 -10.72 5.85 6.44
CA CYS A 46 -9.87 4.72 6.85
C CYS A 46 -9.20 4.91 8.22
N TRP A 47 -8.91 6.16 8.60
CA TRP A 47 -8.24 6.51 9.85
C TRP A 47 -9.18 7.09 10.90
N GLY A 48 -10.50 7.03 10.67
CA GLY A 48 -11.53 7.59 11.54
C GLY A 48 -12.35 8.69 10.87
N ARG A 49 -13.41 9.11 11.55
CA ARG A 49 -14.36 10.10 11.03
C ARG A 49 -13.66 11.42 10.69
N GLY A 50 -13.87 11.92 9.48
CA GLY A 50 -13.28 13.18 9.01
C GLY A 50 -11.80 13.12 8.59
N THR A 51 -11.16 11.94 8.62
CA THR A 51 -9.73 11.79 8.27
C THR A 51 -9.45 11.56 6.78
N GLY A 52 -10.50 11.56 5.95
CA GLY A 52 -10.40 11.30 4.52
C GLY A 52 -10.30 9.81 4.18
N ASP A 53 -10.32 9.55 2.88
CA ASP A 53 -10.30 8.18 2.35
C ASP A 53 -8.86 7.71 2.12
N ALA A 54 -8.69 6.38 2.07
CA ALA A 54 -7.45 5.75 1.67
C ALA A 54 -7.65 4.76 0.53
N TYR A 55 -6.60 4.49 -0.23
CA TYR A 55 -6.51 3.36 -1.14
C TYR A 55 -5.77 2.22 -0.45
N LEU A 56 -6.39 1.04 -0.46
CA LEU A 56 -5.71 -0.23 -0.24
C LEU A 56 -4.99 -0.62 -1.53
N LEU A 57 -3.70 -0.82 -1.40
CA LEU A 57 -2.78 -1.15 -2.48
C LEU A 57 -2.09 -2.46 -2.14
N THR A 58 -1.94 -3.35 -3.11
CA THR A 58 -1.33 -4.68 -2.90
C THR A 58 -0.21 -4.93 -3.90
N LYS A 59 0.76 -5.76 -3.53
CA LYS A 59 1.83 -6.23 -4.42
C LYS A 59 2.13 -7.68 -4.07
N GLU A 60 2.26 -8.52 -5.10
CA GLU A 60 2.75 -9.89 -4.92
C GLU A 60 4.25 -9.87 -4.63
N LEU A 61 4.70 -10.71 -3.69
CA LEU A 61 6.09 -10.80 -3.26
C LEU A 61 6.89 -11.84 -4.05
#